data_AF-A0A967FLE9-F1
#
_entry.id   AF-A0A967FLE9-F1
#
_cell.length_a   1.000
_cell.length_b   1.000
_cell.length_c   1.000
_cell.angle_alpha   90.00
_cell.angle_beta   90.00
_cell.angle_gamma   90.00
#
_symmetry.space_group_name_H-M   'P 1'
#
loop_
_entity.id
_entity.type
_entity.pdbx_description
1 polymer ?
#
loop_
_entity_poly.entity_id
_entity_poly.type
_entity_poly.pdbx_seq_one_letter_code
_entity_poly.pdbx_strand_id
1 'polypeptide(L)' 'GKQALQYTITEGYLPLKEFIAQRYQEKKGLEVSPDQVLILNGSQQGIDLTGKAFLDDGDPVMIENPSFIGALQSYSI' A
#
# COMPACT_ATOMS: atom_id res chain seq x y z
N GLY A 1 7.04 4.05 -23.45
CA GLY A 1 8.50 4.31 -23.50
C GLY A 1 8.83 5.65 -22.86
N LYS A 2 8.83 6.75 -23.62
CA LYS A 2 9.26 8.08 -23.14
C LYS A 2 8.53 8.55 -21.86
N GLN A 3 7.21 8.40 -21.79
CA GLN A 3 6.40 8.80 -20.63
C GLN A 3 6.74 8.04 -19.35
N ALA A 4 7.15 6.77 -19.44
CA ALA A 4 7.50 5.96 -18.26
C ALA A 4 8.83 6.38 -17.62
N LEU A 5 9.65 7.15 -18.34
CA LEU A 5 10.92 7.69 -17.85
C LEU A 5 10.79 9.14 -17.36
N GLN A 6 9.61 9.74 -17.47
CA GLN A 6 9.35 11.07 -16.91
C GLN A 6 8.88 10.96 -15.47
N TYR A 7 9.12 12.01 -14.69
CA TYR A 7 8.49 12.15 -13.38
C TYR A 7 6.97 12.08 -13.49
N THR A 8 6.35 11.44 -12.50
CA THR A 8 4.90 11.28 -12.40
C THR A 8 4.41 11.78 -11.05
N ILE A 9 3.10 11.76 -10.85
CA ILE A 9 2.49 11.98 -9.53
C ILE A 9 2.93 10.90 -8.55
N THR A 10 2.98 11.25 -7.27
CA THR A 10 3.48 10.39 -6.18
C THR A 10 2.59 9.18 -5.96
N GLU A 11 1.28 9.31 -6.19
CA GLU A 11 0.29 8.27 -5.96
C GLU A 11 0.37 7.11 -6.97
N GLY A 12 1.07 7.35 -8.08
CA GLY A 12 1.36 6.37 -9.12
C GLY A 12 0.66 6.62 -10.45
N TYR A 13 1.02 5.79 -11.43
CA TYR A 13 0.55 5.91 -12.81
C TYR A 13 -0.93 5.53 -12.92
N LEU A 14 -1.79 6.49 -13.31
CA LEU A 14 -3.25 6.33 -13.33
C LEU A 14 -3.73 5.05 -14.05
N PRO A 15 -3.25 4.68 -15.25
CA PRO A 15 -3.69 3.44 -15.90
C PRO A 15 -3.40 2.17 -15.10
N LEU A 16 -2.35 2.16 -14.27
CA LEU A 16 -2.09 1.04 -13.36
C LEU A 16 -3.10 1.03 -12.19
N LYS A 17 -3.46 2.19 -11.66
CA LYS A 17 -4.46 2.32 -10.59
C LYS A 17 -5.84 1.85 -11.07
N GLU A 18 -6.25 2.26 -12.28
CA GLU A 18 -7.50 1.83 -12.92
C GLU A 18 -7.52 0.31 -13.14
N PHE A 19 -6.43 -0.25 -13.64
CA PHE A 19 -6.29 -1.70 -13.81
C PHE A 19 -6.46 -2.46 -12.49
N ILE A 20 -5.86 -1.97 -11.40
CA ILE A 20 -5.99 -2.58 -10.07
C ILE A 20 -7.43 -2.49 -9.57
N ALA A 21 -8.07 -1.32 -9.66
CA ALA A 21 -9.46 -1.10 -9.28
C ALA A 21 -10.41 -2.07 -10.01
N GLN A 22 -10.30 -2.15 -11.34
CA GLN A 22 -11.08 -3.08 -12.15
C GLN A 22 -10.85 -4.54 -11.74
N ARG A 23 -9.59 -4.92 -11.47
CA ARG A 23 -9.26 -6.28 -11.02
C ARG A 23 -9.95 -6.63 -9.70
N TYR A 24 -10.08 -5.69 -8.76
CA TYR A 24 -10.80 -5.91 -7.50
C TYR A 24 -12.31 -6.13 -7.75
N GLN A 25 -12.91 -5.34 -8.64
CA GLN A 25 -14.31 -5.56 -9.04
C GLN A 25 -14.50 -6.96 -9.64
N GLU A 26 -13.67 -7.35 -10.60
CA GLU A 26 -13.80 -8.62 -11.32
C GLU A 26 -13.53 -9.85 -10.45
N LYS A 27 -12.55 -9.77 -9.54
CA LYS A 27 -12.10 -10.93 -8.75
C LYS A 27 -12.76 -11.04 -7.39
N LYS A 28 -13.24 -9.92 -6.85
CA LYS A 28 -13.73 -9.82 -5.46
C LYS A 28 -15.08 -9.12 -5.34
N GLY A 29 -15.64 -8.57 -6.43
CA GLY A 29 -16.89 -7.81 -6.39
C GLY A 29 -16.80 -6.52 -5.58
N LEU A 30 -15.59 -5.98 -5.40
CA LEU A 30 -15.34 -4.78 -4.61
C LEU A 30 -15.27 -3.56 -5.52
N GLU A 31 -16.13 -2.58 -5.25
CA GLU A 31 -16.07 -1.26 -5.88
C GLU A 31 -14.93 -0.46 -5.24
N VAL A 32 -13.86 -0.26 -6.01
CA VAL A 32 -12.68 0.51 -5.60
C VAL A 32 -12.47 1.63 -6.61
N SER A 33 -12.44 2.88 -6.16
CA SER A 33 -12.03 4.00 -7.01
C SER A 33 -10.52 3.96 -7.25
N PRO A 34 -10.01 4.31 -8.46
CA PRO A 34 -8.59 4.50 -8.69
C PRO A 34 -7.94 5.50 -7.71
N ASP A 35 -8.70 6.44 -7.14
CA ASP A 35 -8.20 7.40 -6.14
C ASP A 35 -7.95 6.77 -4.76
N GLN A 36 -8.54 5.60 -4.50
CA GLN A 36 -8.31 4.81 -3.28
C GLN A 36 -7.12 3.85 -3.43
N VAL A 37 -6.46 3.83 -4.59
CA VAL A 37 -5.27 3.01 -4.86
C VAL A 37 -4.02 3.86 -4.70
N LEU A 38 -3.03 3.38 -3.97
CA LEU A 38 -1.70 3.98 -3.89
C LEU A 38 -0.66 2.96 -4.38
N ILE A 39 0.16 3.34 -5.36
CA ILE A 39 1.24 2.48 -5.85
C ILE A 39 2.44 2.57 -4.90
N LEU A 40 2.92 1.41 -4.46
CA LEU A 40 4.01 1.30 -3.48
C LEU A 40 5.21 0.54 -4.06
N ASN A 41 6.38 0.77 -3.47
CA ASN A 41 7.64 0.09 -3.76
C ASN A 41 7.80 -1.23 -3.00
N GLY A 42 6.69 -1.86 -2.60
CA GLY A 42 6.68 -3.15 -1.91
C GLY A 42 5.79 -3.17 -0.66
N SER A 43 5.58 -4.38 -0.13
CA SER A 43 4.71 -4.61 1.02
C SER A 43 5.20 -3.92 2.29
N GLN A 44 6.52 -3.89 2.53
CA GLN A 44 7.09 -3.28 3.74
C GLN A 44 6.83 -1.76 3.79
N GLN A 45 6.87 -1.07 2.65
CA GLN A 45 6.47 0.35 2.58
C GLN A 45 5.00 0.52 2.95
N GLY A 46 4.13 -0.40 2.51
CA GLY A 46 2.72 -0.37 2.88
C GLY A 46 2.52 -0.49 4.38
N ILE A 47 3.22 -1.41 5.03
CA ILE A 47 3.15 -1.62 6.48
C ILE A 47 3.67 -0.39 7.23
N ASP A 48 4.81 0.18 6.81
CA ASP A 48 5.38 1.39 7.38
C ASP A 48 4.43 2.60 7.26
N LEU A 49 3.82 2.80 6.09
CA LEU A 49 2.83 3.86 5.89
C LEU A 49 1.58 3.66 6.73
N THR A 50 1.10 2.43 6.90
CA THR A 50 -0.02 2.16 7.80
C THR A 50 0.34 2.43 9.26
N GLY A 51 1.55 2.07 9.69
CA GLY A 51 2.02 2.40 11.04
C GLY A 51 2.00 3.90 11.28
N LYS A 52 2.62 4.67 10.37
CA LYS A 52 2.68 6.14 10.45
C LYS A 52 1.32 6.84 10.37
N ALA A 53 0.33 6.23 9.72
CA ALA A 53 -0.99 6.82 9.55
C ALA A 53 -1.93 6.53 10.74
N PHE A 54 -1.70 5.44 11.49
CA PHE A 54 -2.66 4.94 12.48
C PHE A 54 -2.12 4.80 13.90
N LEU A 55 -0.80 4.79 14.11
CA LEU A 55 -0.19 4.52 15.41
C LEU A 55 0.51 5.77 15.96
N ASP A 56 0.32 6.01 17.25
CA ASP A 56 1.12 6.92 18.06
C ASP A 56 2.17 6.15 18.88
N ASP A 57 3.14 6.88 19.46
CA ASP A 57 4.16 6.28 20.32
C ASP A 57 3.52 5.62 21.56
N GLY A 58 3.91 4.37 21.81
CA GLY A 58 3.36 3.54 22.89
C GLY A 58 2.07 2.79 22.56
N ASP A 59 1.49 2.94 21.36
CA ASP A 59 0.30 2.18 20.98
C ASP A 59 0.58 0.66 20.86
N PRO A 60 -0.31 -0.19 21.39
CA PRO A 60 -0.16 -1.63 21.24
C PRO A 60 -0.56 -2.09 19.82
N VAL A 61 0.31 -2.88 19.18
CA VAL A 61 0.04 -3.52 17.87
C VAL A 61 -0.16 -5.02 18.05
N MET A 62 -1.29 -5.55 17.57
CA MET A 62 -1.54 -7.00 17.56
C MET A 62 -0.90 -7.67 16.35
N ILE A 63 -0.19 -8.79 16.59
CA ILE A 63 0.50 -9.56 15.56
C ILE A 63 0.22 -11.07 15.74
N GLU A 64 0.30 -11.82 14.64
CA GLU A 64 0.24 -13.28 14.66
C GLU A 64 1.52 -13.90 15.26
N ASN A 65 1.44 -15.14 15.76
CA ASN A 65 2.61 -15.90 16.22
C ASN A 65 2.64 -17.29 15.54
N PRO A 66 3.56 -17.55 14.60
CA PRO A 66 4.67 -16.69 14.16
C PRO A 66 4.22 -15.52 13.28
N SER A 67 4.99 -14.42 13.27
CA SER A 67 4.71 -13.22 12.45
C SER A 67 5.70 -13.04 11.29
N PHE A 68 5.33 -12.20 10.33
CA PHE A 68 6.24 -11.72 9.28
C PHE A 68 7.26 -10.74 9.85
N ILE A 69 8.54 -11.13 9.87
CA ILE A 69 9.63 -10.31 10.44
C ILE A 69 9.69 -8.91 9.82
N GLY A 70 9.41 -8.78 8.52
CA GLY A 70 9.41 -7.47 7.85
C GLY A 70 8.35 -6.51 8.41
N ALA A 71 7.22 -7.02 8.93
CA ALA A 71 6.22 -6.21 9.60
C ALA A 71 6.69 -5.75 10.98
N LEU A 72 7.32 -6.64 11.75
CA LEU A 72 7.87 -6.29 13.06
C LEU A 72 8.89 -5.16 12.95
N GLN A 73 9.77 -5.25 11.94
CA GLN A 73 10.76 -4.21 11.68
C GLN A 73 10.13 -2.86 11.32
N SER A 74 9.02 -2.85 10.58
CA SER A 74 8.32 -1.61 10.23
C SER A 74 7.70 -0.88 11.43
N TYR A 75 7.40 -1.59 12.53
CA TYR A 75 6.85 -1.00 13.76
C TYR A 75 7.89 -0.79 14.86
N SER A 76 9.13 -1.25 14.67
CA SER A 76 10.19 -1.21 15.70
C SER A 76 11.05 0.06 15.67
N ILE A 77 10.48 1.21 15.29
CA ILE A 77 11.20 2.51 15.27
C ILE A 77 10.83 3.31 16.51
#